data_AF-A0A2C1KTX6-F1
#
_entry.id   AF-A0A2C1KTX6-F1
#
_cell.length_a   1.000
_cell.length_b   1.000
_cell.length_c   1.000
_cell.angle_alpha   90.00
_cell.angle_beta   90.00
_cell.angle_gamma   90.00
#
_symmetry.space_group_name_H-M   'P 1'
#
loop_
_entity.id
_entity.type
_entity.pdbx_description
1 polymer ?
#
loop_
_entity_poly.entity_id
_entity_poly.type
_entity_poly.pdbx_seq_one_letter_code
_entity_poly.pdbx_strand_id
1 'polypeptide(L)'
;MIDMRRVTIFAFILLVIIYLGSKYVLIDEKESPTSHTQQRQIVKELEVPGQTVFNPTKIGHVEVSSVGEIKATYQQKFEDLEAKTNEKIDALFNKAKNDYQEFSEAGGGSLKDLYKKYADEGQKIEDETEAAFKVLYEEMSKELVSNGYNLAEAEEFKDKYMEQKELRKSEILEKALSIVRN
;
A
#
# COMPACT_ATOMS: atom_id res chain seq x y z
N MET A 1 -1.00 32.60 -27.39
CA MET A 1 -1.24 33.32 -26.13
C MET A 1 -1.95 32.34 -25.20
N ILE A 2 -1.24 31.77 -24.22
CA ILE A 2 -1.83 30.79 -23.29
C ILE A 2 -2.88 31.52 -22.45
N ASP A 3 -4.10 31.01 -22.41
CA ASP A 3 -5.22 31.66 -21.73
C ASP A 3 -4.96 31.67 -20.21
N MET A 4 -4.77 32.88 -19.66
CA MET A 4 -4.41 33.14 -18.26
C MET A 4 -5.45 32.56 -17.26
N ARG A 5 -6.67 32.27 -17.74
CA ARG A 5 -7.74 31.64 -16.96
C ARG A 5 -7.56 30.13 -16.81
N ARG A 6 -6.89 29.47 -17.74
CA ARG A 6 -6.56 28.04 -17.65
C ARG A 6 -5.45 27.85 -16.61
N VAL A 7 -4.39 28.65 -16.67
CA VAL A 7 -3.24 28.57 -15.75
C VAL A 7 -3.61 28.84 -14.28
N THR A 8 -4.50 29.80 -14.01
CA THR A 8 -4.92 30.13 -12.63
C THR A 8 -5.83 29.08 -12.00
N ILE A 9 -6.68 28.40 -12.77
CA ILE A 9 -7.53 27.30 -12.27
C ILE A 9 -6.68 26.04 -11.99
N PHE A 10 -5.63 25.79 -12.78
CA PHE A 10 -4.71 24.66 -12.56
C PHE A 10 -3.78 24.85 -11.34
N ALA A 11 -3.39 26.10 -11.02
CA ALA A 11 -2.65 26.40 -9.79
C ALA A 11 -3.47 26.13 -8.50
N PHE A 12 -4.81 26.18 -8.57
CA PHE A 12 -5.70 25.86 -7.44
C PHE A 12 -5.89 24.35 -7.23
N ILE A 13 -5.83 23.54 -8.29
CA ILE A 13 -5.83 22.06 -8.19
C ILE A 13 -4.54 21.56 -7.54
N LEU A 14 -3.41 22.25 -7.78
CA LEU A 14 -2.11 22.00 -7.16
C LEU A 14 -2.13 22.24 -5.63
N LEU A 15 -2.89 23.24 -5.17
CA LEU A 15 -3.03 23.58 -3.73
C LEU A 15 -3.91 22.58 -2.96
N VAL A 16 -4.92 21.97 -3.58
CA VAL A 16 -5.84 21.06 -2.89
C VAL A 16 -5.24 19.65 -2.72
N ILE A 17 -4.42 19.19 -3.66
CA ILE A 17 -3.72 17.90 -3.58
C ILE A 17 -2.65 17.94 -2.46
N ILE A 18 -1.92 19.05 -2.33
CA ILE A 18 -0.98 19.29 -1.21
C ILE A 18 -1.73 19.40 0.13
N TYR A 19 -2.92 20.02 0.15
CA TYR A 19 -3.71 20.20 1.36
C TYR A 19 -4.39 18.91 1.87
N LEU A 20 -4.74 17.99 0.98
CA LEU A 20 -5.27 16.66 1.34
C LEU A 20 -4.17 15.68 1.79
N GLY A 21 -2.95 15.81 1.28
CA GLY A 21 -1.77 15.06 1.77
C GLY A 21 -1.27 15.52 3.15
N SER A 22 -1.54 16.78 3.54
CA SER A 22 -1.06 17.36 4.80
C SER A 22 -1.81 16.90 6.05
N LYS A 23 -2.98 16.25 5.92
CA LYS A 23 -3.81 15.85 7.09
C LYS A 23 -3.47 14.49 7.69
N TYR A 24 -2.48 13.77 7.17
CA TYR A 24 -2.05 12.47 7.72
C TYR A 24 -0.59 12.45 8.19
N VAL A 25 -0.02 13.61 8.52
CA VAL A 25 1.08 13.67 9.49
C VAL A 25 0.43 13.62 10.88
N LEU A 26 0.02 12.43 11.31
CA LEU A 26 -0.15 12.13 12.73
C LEU A 26 1.09 11.35 13.16
N ILE A 27 2.04 12.14 13.64
CA ILE A 27 3.02 11.74 14.64
C ILE A 27 2.21 11.15 15.80
N ASP A 28 2.26 9.84 15.98
CA ASP A 28 1.99 9.24 17.28
C ASP A 28 3.34 8.77 17.82
N GLU A 29 4.06 9.76 18.33
CA GLU A 29 5.17 9.58 19.26
C GLU A 29 4.56 8.98 20.53
N LYS A 30 4.60 7.66 20.65
CA LYS A 30 4.45 7.02 21.96
C LYS A 30 5.75 6.36 22.35
N GLU A 31 6.44 7.10 23.21
CA GLU A 31 7.61 6.69 23.96
C GLU A 31 7.50 5.24 24.47
N SER A 32 8.64 4.55 24.40
CA SER A 32 8.92 3.33 25.16
C SER A 32 8.58 3.47 26.65
N PRO A 33 8.32 2.35 27.32
CA PRO A 33 8.92 2.13 28.63
C PRO A 33 9.89 0.96 28.54
N THR A 34 11.17 1.30 28.61
CA THR A 34 12.20 0.44 29.18
C THR A 34 11.87 0.17 30.65
N SER A 35 11.80 -1.10 31.06
CA SER A 35 12.54 -1.66 32.22
C SER A 35 11.99 -3.03 32.65
N HIS A 36 12.86 -4.03 32.49
CA HIS A 36 13.15 -5.22 33.32
C HIS A 36 12.08 -5.92 34.16
N THR A 37 12.11 -7.26 34.16
CA THR A 37 12.51 -8.05 35.35
C THR A 37 13.09 -9.42 34.97
N GLN A 38 14.14 -9.76 35.71
CA GLN A 38 15.10 -10.85 35.59
C GLN A 38 14.48 -12.27 35.52
N GLN A 39 15.12 -13.13 34.72
CA GLN A 39 14.95 -14.58 34.80
C GLN A 39 15.21 -15.07 36.23
N ARG A 40 14.18 -15.60 36.88
CA ARG A 40 14.31 -16.32 38.14
C ARG A 40 14.95 -17.67 37.84
N GLN A 41 16.22 -17.83 38.19
CA GLN A 41 16.85 -19.15 38.28
C GLN A 41 16.15 -19.93 39.39
N ILE A 42 15.34 -20.91 39.02
CA ILE A 42 14.85 -21.93 39.94
C ILE A 42 15.79 -23.12 39.81
N VAL A 43 16.90 -23.09 40.56
CA VAL A 43 17.58 -24.33 40.96
C VAL A 43 16.75 -24.89 42.12
N LYS A 44 15.82 -25.78 41.79
CA LYS A 44 15.22 -26.68 42.75
C LYS A 44 15.42 -28.08 42.20
N GLU A 45 16.45 -28.73 42.74
CA GLU A 45 16.71 -30.15 42.56
C GLU A 45 15.46 -30.90 43.04
N LEU A 46 14.72 -31.45 42.08
CA LEU A 46 13.60 -32.34 42.32
C LEU A 46 14.12 -33.76 42.09
N GLU A 47 14.14 -34.52 43.17
CA GLU A 47 14.41 -35.94 43.19
C GLU A 47 13.58 -36.66 42.12
N VAL A 48 14.19 -37.66 41.49
CA VAL A 48 13.59 -38.49 40.44
C VAL A 48 12.69 -39.55 41.08
N PRO A 49 11.39 -39.59 40.72
CA PRO A 49 10.69 -40.87 40.61
C PRO A 49 10.27 -41.09 39.16
N GLY A 50 10.55 -42.31 38.68
CA GLY A 50 10.38 -42.73 37.30
C GLY A 50 8.94 -42.83 36.81
N GLN A 51 8.87 -42.96 35.48
CA GLN A 51 7.71 -43.20 34.61
C GLN A 51 6.81 -42.00 34.31
N THR A 52 7.04 -41.41 33.13
CA THR A 52 5.99 -40.79 32.32
C THR A 52 5.77 -41.60 31.05
N VAL A 53 4.55 -42.12 30.96
CA VAL A 53 3.93 -42.78 29.81
C VAL A 53 3.83 -41.78 28.66
N PHE A 54 4.83 -41.74 27.78
CA PHE A 54 4.71 -41.00 26.52
C PHE A 54 4.42 -41.98 25.39
N ASN A 55 3.15 -42.07 25.04
CA ASN A 55 2.75 -42.54 23.71
C ASN A 55 3.16 -41.43 22.73
N PRO A 56 4.00 -41.67 21.72
CA PRO A 56 4.33 -40.64 20.74
C PRO A 56 3.09 -40.38 19.88
N THR A 57 2.26 -39.43 20.30
CA THR A 57 1.31 -38.80 19.41
C THR A 57 2.13 -38.19 18.27
N LYS A 58 1.87 -38.65 17.06
CA LYS A 58 2.42 -38.14 15.81
C LYS A 58 2.25 -36.62 15.77
N ILE A 59 3.26 -35.88 16.22
CA ILE A 59 3.28 -34.42 16.13
C ILE A 59 3.35 -34.13 14.63
N GLY A 60 2.27 -33.57 14.09
CA GLY A 60 2.28 -33.06 12.72
C GLY A 60 3.46 -32.11 12.61
N HIS A 61 4.33 -32.38 11.64
CA HIS A 61 5.48 -31.52 11.35
C HIS A 61 4.95 -30.13 11.08
N VAL A 62 5.16 -29.18 12.00
CA VAL A 62 4.89 -27.77 11.74
C VAL A 62 6.01 -27.34 10.80
N GLU A 63 5.72 -27.28 9.50
CA GLU A 63 6.64 -26.65 8.55
C GLU A 63 6.73 -25.18 8.92
N VAL A 64 7.88 -24.79 9.48
CA VAL A 64 8.22 -23.40 9.76
C VAL A 64 8.91 -22.87 8.51
N SER A 65 8.25 -21.94 7.81
CA SER A 65 8.87 -21.23 6.69
C SER A 65 9.84 -20.18 7.22
N SER A 66 10.96 -19.99 6.54
CA SER A 66 11.90 -18.92 6.90
C SER A 66 11.29 -17.53 6.63
N VAL A 67 11.76 -16.50 7.34
CA VAL A 67 11.38 -15.09 7.07
C VAL A 67 11.55 -14.75 5.59
N GLY A 68 12.66 -15.17 4.98
CA GLY A 68 12.97 -14.87 3.58
C GLY A 68 11.98 -15.51 2.61
N GLU A 69 11.54 -16.74 2.85
CA GLU A 69 10.55 -17.43 2.01
C GLU A 69 9.17 -16.77 2.11
N ILE A 70 8.76 -16.37 3.32
CA ILE A 70 7.50 -15.64 3.55
C ILE A 70 7.57 -14.31 2.79
N LYS A 71 8.63 -13.51 3.00
CA LYS A 71 8.80 -12.22 2.33
C LYS A 71 8.82 -12.35 0.81
N ALA A 72 9.55 -13.32 0.26
CA ALA A 72 9.60 -13.56 -1.19
C ALA A 72 8.21 -13.89 -1.76
N THR A 73 7.43 -14.71 -1.06
CA THR A 73 6.06 -15.05 -1.46
C THR A 73 5.16 -13.82 -1.51
N TYR A 74 5.20 -12.96 -0.50
CA TYR A 74 4.36 -11.76 -0.48
C TYR A 74 4.89 -10.65 -1.40
N GLN A 75 6.20 -10.53 -1.58
CA GLN A 75 6.79 -9.64 -2.58
C GLN A 75 6.18 -9.88 -3.96
N GLN A 76 6.10 -11.14 -4.39
CA GLN A 76 5.46 -11.48 -5.66
C GLN A 76 3.97 -11.07 -5.69
N LYS A 77 3.22 -11.31 -4.61
CA LYS A 77 1.80 -10.91 -4.52
C LYS A 77 1.62 -9.39 -4.59
N PHE A 78 2.51 -8.62 -3.96
CA PHE A 78 2.48 -7.16 -4.00
C PHE A 78 2.87 -6.62 -5.37
N GLU A 79 3.88 -7.20 -6.03
CA GLU A 79 4.24 -6.88 -7.42
C GLU A 79 3.08 -7.15 -8.38
N ASP A 80 2.39 -8.28 -8.23
CA ASP A 80 1.20 -8.60 -9.02
C ASP A 80 0.07 -7.58 -8.79
N LEU A 81 -0.13 -7.13 -7.54
CA LEU A 81 -1.11 -6.09 -7.22
C LEU A 81 -0.73 -4.74 -7.85
N GLU A 82 0.56 -4.38 -7.81
CA GLU A 82 1.07 -3.16 -8.43
C GLU A 82 0.88 -3.19 -9.94
N ALA A 83 1.27 -4.29 -10.61
CA ALA A 83 1.10 -4.46 -12.05
C ALA A 83 -0.37 -4.31 -12.49
N LYS A 84 -1.29 -4.99 -11.80
CA LYS A 84 -2.74 -4.88 -12.07
C LYS A 84 -3.27 -3.47 -11.85
N THR A 85 -2.74 -2.77 -10.85
CA THR A 85 -3.11 -1.37 -10.60
C THR A 85 -2.64 -0.48 -11.75
N ASN A 86 -1.40 -0.64 -12.19
CA ASN A 86 -0.82 0.13 -13.29
C ASN A 86 -1.58 -0.10 -14.60
N GLU A 87 -1.96 -1.34 -14.91
CA GLU A 87 -2.80 -1.65 -16.07
C GLU A 87 -4.15 -0.92 -16.05
N LYS A 88 -4.83 -0.90 -14.88
CA LYS A 88 -6.10 -0.17 -14.72
C LYS A 88 -5.90 1.34 -14.92
N ILE A 89 -4.83 1.91 -14.38
CA ILE A 89 -4.49 3.33 -14.52
C ILE A 89 -4.18 3.69 -15.98
N ASP A 90 -3.39 2.88 -16.69
CA ASP A 90 -3.07 3.13 -18.09
C ASP A 90 -4.32 3.02 -18.99
N ALA A 91 -5.21 2.06 -18.69
CA ALA A 91 -6.51 1.97 -19.37
C ALA A 91 -7.37 3.23 -19.11
N LEU A 92 -7.40 3.71 -17.86
CA LEU A 92 -8.12 4.93 -17.50
C LEU A 92 -7.55 6.16 -18.24
N PHE A 93 -6.23 6.27 -18.32
CA PHE A 93 -5.54 7.34 -19.02
C PHE A 93 -5.87 7.35 -20.52
N ASN A 94 -5.83 6.20 -21.18
CA ASN A 94 -6.17 6.09 -22.60
C ASN A 94 -7.62 6.49 -22.87
N LYS A 95 -8.55 6.08 -21.99
CA LYS A 95 -9.96 6.50 -22.06
C LYS A 95 -10.11 8.01 -21.87
N ALA A 96 -9.41 8.60 -20.89
CA ALA A 96 -9.42 10.04 -20.66
C ALA A 96 -8.88 10.85 -21.85
N LYS A 97 -7.81 10.35 -22.48
CA LYS A 97 -7.22 10.96 -23.67
C LYS A 97 -8.21 10.98 -24.84
N ASN A 98 -8.88 9.85 -25.11
CA ASN A 98 -9.85 9.75 -26.20
C ASN A 98 -11.06 10.68 -25.95
N ASP A 99 -11.64 10.65 -24.74
CA ASP A 99 -12.76 11.55 -24.39
C ASP A 99 -12.35 13.03 -24.51
N TYR A 100 -11.10 13.39 -24.17
CA TYR A 100 -10.59 14.76 -24.33
C TYR A 100 -10.44 15.17 -25.81
N GLN A 101 -10.00 14.26 -26.67
CA GLN A 101 -9.88 14.53 -28.11
C GLN A 101 -11.26 14.78 -28.72
N GLU A 102 -12.23 13.90 -28.46
CA GLU A 102 -13.62 14.07 -28.91
C GLU A 102 -14.24 15.37 -28.38
N PHE A 103 -13.98 15.70 -27.12
CA PHE A 103 -14.38 16.97 -26.50
C PHE A 103 -13.83 18.19 -27.25
N SER A 104 -12.53 18.17 -27.57
CA SER A 104 -11.83 19.28 -28.22
C SER A 104 -12.35 19.52 -29.64
N GLU A 105 -12.75 18.45 -30.33
CA GLU A 105 -13.29 18.51 -31.70
C GLU A 105 -14.76 18.95 -31.72
N ALA A 106 -15.57 18.54 -30.74
CA ALA A 106 -17.01 18.83 -30.69
C ALA A 106 -17.37 20.19 -30.06
N GLY A 107 -16.43 20.87 -29.39
CA GLY A 107 -16.59 22.22 -28.84
C GLY A 107 -17.67 22.37 -27.75
N GLY A 108 -18.13 21.27 -27.13
CA GLY A 108 -19.44 21.23 -26.47
C GLY A 108 -19.52 20.69 -25.04
N GLY A 109 -18.42 20.44 -24.34
CA GLY A 109 -18.46 19.91 -22.96
C GLY A 109 -17.90 20.86 -21.89
N SER A 110 -18.04 20.46 -20.63
CA SER A 110 -17.31 21.04 -19.49
C SER A 110 -16.05 20.24 -19.19
N LEU A 111 -14.87 20.85 -19.37
CA LEU A 111 -13.56 20.24 -19.02
C LEU A 111 -13.50 19.83 -17.54
N LYS A 112 -14.25 20.55 -16.69
CA LYS A 112 -14.41 20.24 -15.26
C LYS A 112 -15.11 18.90 -15.05
N ASP A 113 -16.09 18.56 -15.88
CA ASP A 113 -16.86 17.32 -15.74
C ASP A 113 -16.02 16.12 -16.18
N LEU A 114 -15.23 16.31 -17.25
CA LEU A 114 -14.24 15.33 -17.70
C LEU A 114 -13.20 15.08 -16.60
N TYR A 115 -12.65 16.14 -16.02
CA TYR A 115 -11.73 16.05 -14.89
C TYR A 115 -12.36 15.30 -13.71
N LYS A 116 -13.55 15.71 -13.28
CA LYS A 116 -14.22 15.08 -12.14
C LYS A 116 -14.44 13.59 -12.36
N LYS A 117 -14.92 13.20 -13.54
CA LYS A 117 -15.12 11.79 -13.91
C LYS A 117 -13.84 10.98 -13.75
N TYR A 118 -12.73 11.44 -14.33
CA TYR A 118 -11.47 10.69 -14.31
C TYR A 118 -10.75 10.74 -12.96
N ALA A 119 -10.92 11.81 -12.19
CA ALA A 119 -10.46 11.88 -10.81
C ALA A 119 -11.22 10.88 -9.92
N ASP A 120 -12.55 10.83 -10.03
CA ASP A 120 -13.39 9.90 -9.26
C ASP A 120 -13.09 8.44 -9.66
N GLU A 121 -12.94 8.13 -10.96
CA GLU A 121 -12.56 6.79 -11.45
C GLU A 121 -11.16 6.39 -10.97
N GLY A 122 -10.18 7.30 -10.99
CA GLY A 122 -8.82 7.06 -10.50
C GLY A 122 -8.76 6.83 -8.99
N GLN A 123 -9.49 7.61 -8.21
CA GLN A 123 -9.60 7.43 -6.76
C GLN A 123 -10.18 6.05 -6.42
N LYS A 124 -11.20 5.61 -7.16
CA LYS A 124 -11.78 4.27 -6.98
C LYS A 124 -10.76 3.15 -7.19
N ILE A 125 -9.89 3.27 -8.21
CA ILE A 125 -8.82 2.29 -8.45
C ILE A 125 -7.86 2.27 -7.25
N GLU A 126 -7.46 3.43 -6.74
CA GLU A 126 -6.54 3.51 -5.60
C GLU A 126 -7.17 2.98 -4.31
N ASP A 127 -8.46 3.22 -4.06
CA ASP A 127 -9.19 2.68 -2.91
C ASP A 127 -9.28 1.15 -2.97
N GLU A 128 -9.56 0.59 -4.16
CA GLU A 128 -9.56 -0.86 -4.39
C GLU A 128 -8.17 -1.46 -4.16
N THR A 129 -7.12 -0.81 -4.66
CA THR A 129 -5.74 -1.25 -4.49
C THR A 129 -5.31 -1.17 -3.02
N GLU A 130 -5.66 -0.11 -2.30
CA GLU A 130 -5.34 0.04 -0.88
C GLU A 130 -6.05 -1.04 -0.04
N ALA A 131 -7.31 -1.35 -0.35
CA ALA A 131 -8.02 -2.43 0.32
C ALA A 131 -7.35 -3.79 0.08
N ALA A 132 -6.97 -4.09 -1.16
CA ALA A 132 -6.25 -5.33 -1.49
C ALA A 132 -4.88 -5.40 -0.83
N PHE A 133 -4.14 -4.29 -0.79
CA PHE A 133 -2.86 -4.18 -0.12
C PHE A 133 -2.99 -4.50 1.38
N LYS A 134 -3.98 -3.90 2.07
CA LYS A 134 -4.22 -4.14 3.51
C LYS A 134 -4.47 -5.62 3.80
N VAL A 135 -5.27 -6.30 2.96
CA VAL A 135 -5.54 -7.73 3.11
C VAL A 135 -4.23 -8.53 2.99
N LEU A 136 -3.44 -8.32 1.93
CA LEU A 136 -2.16 -9.00 1.74
C LEU A 136 -1.17 -8.74 2.88
N TYR A 137 -1.12 -7.49 3.35
CA TYR A 137 -0.25 -7.09 4.46
C TYR A 137 -0.65 -7.77 5.77
N GLU A 138 -1.94 -7.86 6.07
CA GLU A 138 -2.45 -8.59 7.23
C GLU A 138 -2.19 -10.09 7.14
N GLU A 139 -2.33 -10.69 5.96
CA GLU A 139 -2.00 -12.10 5.73
C GLU A 139 -0.51 -12.37 5.99
N MET A 140 0.38 -11.56 5.42
CA MET A 140 1.83 -11.65 5.66
C MET A 140 2.16 -11.49 7.14
N SER A 141 1.54 -10.50 7.80
CA SER A 141 1.75 -10.23 9.21
C SER A 141 1.35 -11.42 10.10
N LYS A 142 0.20 -12.04 9.80
CA LYS A 142 -0.27 -13.24 10.51
C LYS A 142 0.68 -14.42 10.29
N GLU A 143 1.15 -14.61 9.07
CA GLU A 143 2.07 -15.69 8.72
C GLU A 143 3.45 -15.53 9.37
N LEU A 144 3.97 -14.31 9.45
CA LEU A 144 5.20 -14.00 10.18
C LEU A 144 5.05 -14.34 11.67
N VAL A 145 3.97 -13.89 12.32
CA VAL A 145 3.72 -14.16 13.73
C VAL A 145 3.51 -15.65 14.00
N SER A 146 2.80 -16.38 13.12
CA SER A 146 2.60 -17.82 13.29
C SER A 146 3.90 -18.63 13.17
N ASN A 147 4.90 -18.09 12.46
CA ASN A 147 6.24 -18.66 12.34
C ASN A 147 7.22 -18.12 13.40
N GLY A 148 6.75 -17.33 14.37
CA GLY A 148 7.56 -16.83 15.48
C GLY A 148 8.38 -15.58 15.18
N TYR A 149 8.07 -14.87 14.08
CA TYR A 149 8.77 -13.66 13.66
C TYR A 149 8.07 -12.37 14.13
N ASN A 150 8.82 -11.27 14.11
CA ASN A 150 8.32 -9.95 14.50
C ASN A 150 7.57 -9.28 13.33
N LEU A 151 6.51 -8.53 13.64
CA LEU A 151 5.78 -7.71 12.67
C LEU A 151 6.65 -6.63 12.00
N ALA A 152 7.75 -6.20 12.64
CA ALA A 152 8.71 -5.27 12.04
C ALA A 152 9.26 -5.78 10.69
N GLU A 153 9.27 -7.11 10.47
CA GLU A 153 9.67 -7.70 9.19
C GLU A 153 8.74 -7.32 8.03
N ALA A 154 7.51 -6.90 8.31
CA ALA A 154 6.54 -6.47 7.31
C ALA A 154 6.65 -4.99 6.95
N GLU A 155 7.30 -4.14 7.76
CA GLU A 155 7.27 -2.68 7.61
C GLU A 155 7.74 -2.20 6.23
N GLU A 156 8.79 -2.83 5.69
CA GLU A 156 9.34 -2.48 4.37
C GLU A 156 8.30 -2.54 3.24
N PHE A 157 7.30 -3.42 3.34
CA PHE A 157 6.26 -3.58 2.31
C PHE A 157 5.23 -2.46 2.36
N LYS A 158 4.97 -1.93 3.56
CA LYS A 158 4.13 -0.75 3.75
C LYS A 158 4.81 0.48 3.17
N ASP A 159 6.08 0.66 3.47
CA ASP A 159 6.86 1.80 2.97
C ASP A 159 6.97 1.78 1.45
N LYS A 160 7.31 0.63 0.86
CA LYS A 160 7.32 0.43 -0.60
C LYS A 160 5.96 0.74 -1.22
N TYR A 161 4.86 0.26 -0.64
CA TYR A 161 3.53 0.55 -1.16
C TYR A 161 3.22 2.06 -1.15
N MET A 162 3.56 2.77 -0.08
CA MET A 162 3.35 4.21 0.01
C MET A 162 4.21 4.98 -0.99
N GLU A 163 5.47 4.59 -1.16
CA GLU A 163 6.36 5.16 -2.18
C GLU A 163 5.77 4.99 -3.59
N GLN A 164 5.35 3.77 -3.94
CA GLN A 164 4.78 3.51 -5.26
C GLN A 164 3.44 4.22 -5.48
N LYS A 165 2.62 4.36 -4.43
CA LYS A 165 1.39 5.14 -4.49
C LYS A 165 1.67 6.60 -4.86
N GLU A 166 2.66 7.22 -4.25
CA GLU A 166 3.03 8.61 -4.54
C GLU A 166 3.72 8.77 -5.90
N LEU A 167 4.55 7.80 -6.30
CA LEU A 167 5.15 7.77 -7.63
C LEU A 167 4.09 7.71 -8.72
N ARG A 168 3.14 6.77 -8.63
CA ARG A 168 2.03 6.64 -9.59
C ARG A 168 1.21 7.92 -9.72
N LYS A 169 0.88 8.57 -8.60
CA LYS A 169 0.15 9.86 -8.62
C LYS A 169 0.92 10.92 -9.41
N SER A 170 2.23 10.98 -9.19
CA SER A 170 3.12 11.92 -9.88
C SER A 170 3.18 11.64 -11.38
N GLU A 171 3.36 10.37 -11.77
CA GLU A 171 3.39 9.95 -13.17
C GLU A 171 2.08 10.21 -13.91
N ILE A 172 0.93 9.93 -13.27
CA ILE A 172 -0.39 10.23 -13.84
C ILE A 172 -0.54 11.74 -14.07
N LEU A 173 -0.09 12.56 -13.11
CA LEU A 173 -0.12 14.01 -13.24
C LEU A 173 0.73 14.48 -14.41
N GLU A 174 1.97 13.98 -14.54
CA GLU A 174 2.85 14.32 -15.66
C GLU A 174 2.27 13.91 -17.01
N LYS A 175 1.75 12.67 -17.11
CA LYS A 175 1.07 12.17 -18.31
C LYS A 175 -0.13 13.04 -18.67
N ALA A 176 -0.95 13.44 -17.70
CA ALA A 176 -2.10 14.32 -17.92
C ALA A 176 -1.67 15.73 -18.38
N LEU A 177 -0.62 16.31 -17.79
CA LEU A 177 -0.07 17.61 -18.20
C LEU A 177 0.44 17.59 -19.65
N SER A 178 0.98 16.45 -20.10
CA SER A 178 1.47 16.30 -21.48
C SER A 178 0.34 16.37 -22.53
N ILE A 179 -0.87 15.89 -22.20
CA ILE A 179 -2.04 15.95 -23.09
C ILE A 179 -2.48 17.40 -23.32
N VAL A 180 -2.40 18.25 -22.31
CA VAL A 180 -2.87 19.64 -22.38
C VAL A 180 -1.86 20.58 -23.03
N ARG A 181 -0.56 20.25 -22.95
CA ARG A 181 0.51 21.10 -23.48
C ARG A 181 0.69 20.98 -25.00
N ASN A 182 0.31 19.84 -25.58
CA ASN A 182 0.36 19.59 -27.02
C ASN A 182 -0.94 20.02 -27.70
#